data_AF-A0A7T1Y1D5-F1
#
_entry.id   AF-A0A7T1Y1D5-F1
#
_cell.length_a   1.000
_cell.length_b   1.000
_cell.length_c   1.000
_cell.angle_alpha   90.00
_cell.angle_beta   90.00
_cell.angle_gamma   90.00
#
_symmetry.space_group_name_H-M   'P 1'
#
loop_
_entity.id
_entity.type
_entity.pdbx_description
1 polymer ?
#
loop_
_entity_poly.entity_id
_entity_poly.type
_entity_poly.pdbx_seq_one_letter_code
_entity_poly.pdbx_strand_id
1 'polypeptide(L)'
;MPSNRLSLSVGQAFVAPDQRNHRSSMSVRIPDEVGQFAAKGACAVISDTSLRNAIAKQAGDLSVRGFLADYFSTPDHWDVKTSATRVLRALNGWCYSQSTFVEGGSYVASLSAMIYRGRDAYLFHMGDTLVFRLRGAEFEQLSRDHITDLGGYRYPSRALGLDGSIDIDYMQLPLKQGDIFLFTTQAVRGTLMPSDYVGLIRQDASDLDAACERLAAAARERAQERGYGADQFCFQLVRIDQLPEEERDHPSRIYGDLPIPPELSPGERIDGLEVQEVLSRTAQSRVYRVRDSRTEREMVMKAPSPELSNRNAYLEHFLLQQWVVERVKSPFVARVMESSRPRRYLYYLMAYVEGMTLTEWAQRHPQASLAQRLDIAMQLGKAVQALHHREVLHQRIHPDNILIDIHGQVVLTDFSACHMRDLDGHRRSRELARQTGLSEHSAPEYALDDSVGRRSDQYSLASTTYWLLTGELPYELSPDRLRSHTDLEQLSYRSARLFNPEISAQLDDTLRRALDPQRSLRFRRMSELLYSLRHQEGRGRPRRRDPRRLLREPANFWQGVAGILLLLLVLSWLLR
;
A
#
# COMPACT_ATOMS: atom_id res chain seq x y z
N MET A 1 0.64 -38.79 -9.93
CA MET A 1 1.62 -37.71 -9.70
C MET A 1 1.42 -37.19 -8.29
N PRO A 2 2.02 -37.75 -7.22
CA PRO A 2 1.68 -37.28 -5.88
C PRO A 2 2.65 -36.18 -5.41
N SER A 3 2.06 -35.01 -5.16
CA SER A 3 2.27 -34.17 -3.97
C SER A 3 3.70 -33.77 -3.55
N ASN A 4 4.30 -32.78 -4.21
CA ASN A 4 5.42 -32.00 -3.62
C ASN A 4 4.95 -30.64 -3.08
N ARG A 5 3.77 -30.59 -2.46
CA ARG A 5 3.13 -29.34 -2.01
C ARG A 5 2.70 -29.48 -0.56
N LEU A 6 2.78 -28.37 0.19
CA LEU A 6 2.20 -28.26 1.53
C LEU A 6 0.73 -28.70 1.50
N SER A 7 0.40 -29.69 2.32
CA SER A 7 -0.95 -30.23 2.49
C SER A 7 -1.35 -30.16 3.96
N LEU A 8 -2.62 -29.81 4.21
CA LEU A 8 -3.15 -29.49 5.51
C LEU A 8 -4.52 -30.16 5.67
N SER A 9 -4.77 -30.71 6.86
CA SER A 9 -6.09 -31.15 7.29
C SER A 9 -6.61 -30.19 8.36
N VAL A 10 -7.92 -29.96 8.36
CA VAL A 10 -8.58 -29.02 9.27
C VAL A 10 -9.70 -29.75 9.99
N GLY A 11 -9.91 -29.42 11.26
CA GLY A 11 -11.10 -29.78 12.01
C GLY A 11 -11.65 -28.59 12.78
N GLN A 12 -12.97 -28.50 12.91
CA GLN A 12 -13.63 -27.39 13.60
C GLN A 12 -14.83 -27.87 14.42
N ALA A 13 -14.94 -27.43 15.67
CA ALA A 13 -16.15 -27.59 16.46
C ALA A 13 -16.52 -26.29 17.16
N PHE A 14 -17.82 -26.04 17.24
CA PHE A 14 -18.36 -24.81 17.80
C PHE A 14 -19.39 -25.13 18.87
N VAL A 15 -19.21 -24.57 20.06
CA VAL A 15 -20.14 -24.71 21.18
C VAL A 15 -20.84 -23.38 21.38
N ALA A 16 -22.12 -23.31 21.00
CA ALA A 16 -23.00 -22.22 21.36
C ALA A 16 -24.45 -22.70 21.54
N PRO A 17 -25.20 -22.16 22.51
CA PRO A 17 -26.60 -22.52 22.73
C PRO A 17 -27.52 -22.03 21.60
N ASP A 18 -27.17 -20.90 20.97
CA ASP A 18 -27.90 -20.30 19.84
C ASP A 18 -26.92 -19.92 18.72
N GLN A 19 -27.10 -20.53 17.54
CA GLN A 19 -26.29 -20.24 16.35
C GLN A 19 -26.51 -18.82 15.80
N ARG A 20 -27.56 -18.11 16.24
CA ARG A 20 -27.78 -16.71 15.87
C ARG A 20 -27.06 -15.75 16.80
N ASN A 21 -26.62 -16.20 17.97
CA ASN A 21 -26.08 -15.36 19.03
C ASN A 21 -24.79 -15.95 19.63
N HIS A 22 -23.70 -15.90 18.84
CA HIS A 22 -22.38 -16.38 19.22
C HIS A 22 -21.33 -15.28 19.16
N ARG A 23 -20.35 -15.33 20.06
CA ARG A 23 -19.29 -14.31 20.17
C ARG A 23 -17.96 -14.66 19.49
N SER A 24 -17.72 -15.95 19.28
CA SER A 24 -16.50 -16.47 18.68
C SER A 24 -16.72 -16.72 17.20
N SER A 25 -15.71 -16.51 16.38
CA SER A 25 -15.77 -16.81 14.94
C SER A 25 -14.43 -17.38 14.50
N MET A 26 -14.46 -18.36 13.60
CA MET A 26 -13.26 -19.03 13.11
C MET A 26 -13.44 -19.49 11.66
N SER A 27 -12.35 -19.51 10.90
CA SER A 27 -12.37 -19.98 9.52
C SER A 27 -10.97 -20.41 9.07
N VAL A 28 -10.90 -21.32 8.11
CA VAL A 28 -9.68 -21.62 7.35
C VAL A 28 -9.94 -21.32 5.89
N ARG A 29 -8.95 -20.70 5.24
CA ARG A 29 -8.91 -20.54 3.80
C ARG A 29 -7.67 -21.23 3.24
N ILE A 30 -7.92 -22.22 2.39
CA ILE A 30 -6.92 -22.94 1.61
C ILE A 30 -7.22 -22.61 0.14
N PRO A 31 -6.40 -21.79 -0.55
CA PRO A 31 -6.65 -21.47 -1.96
C PRO A 31 -6.58 -22.71 -2.86
N ASP A 32 -7.62 -22.88 -3.70
CA ASP A 32 -7.65 -23.92 -4.73
C ASP A 32 -6.65 -23.62 -5.86
N GLU A 33 -6.49 -22.34 -6.19
CA GLU A 33 -5.58 -21.89 -7.24
C GLU A 33 -4.11 -22.07 -6.82
N VAL A 34 -3.35 -22.78 -7.67
CA VAL A 34 -1.94 -23.13 -7.40
C VAL A 34 -1.07 -21.89 -7.18
N GLY A 35 -1.24 -20.86 -8.01
CA GLY A 35 -0.46 -19.62 -7.92
C GLY A 35 -0.72 -18.86 -6.63
N GLN A 36 -2.00 -18.67 -6.28
CA GLN A 36 -2.39 -17.97 -5.06
C GLN A 36 -1.93 -18.72 -3.80
N PHE A 37 -2.01 -20.06 -3.78
CA PHE A 37 -1.50 -20.84 -2.65
C PHE A 37 0.03 -20.78 -2.53
N ALA A 38 0.78 -20.79 -3.63
CA ALA A 38 2.24 -20.64 -3.58
C ALA A 38 2.64 -19.25 -3.04
N ALA A 39 1.91 -18.21 -3.43
CA ALA A 39 2.15 -16.83 -3.00
C ALA A 39 1.69 -16.55 -1.55
N LYS A 40 0.52 -17.07 -1.16
CA LYS A 40 -0.18 -16.70 0.10
C LYS A 40 -0.25 -17.80 1.13
N GLY A 41 0.00 -19.06 0.74
CA GLY A 41 -0.17 -20.20 1.63
C GLY A 41 -1.62 -20.47 1.99
N ALA A 42 -1.82 -21.21 3.08
CA ALA A 42 -3.11 -21.37 3.74
C ALA A 42 -3.20 -20.47 4.97
N CYS A 43 -4.39 -20.09 5.39
CA CYS A 43 -4.59 -19.24 6.56
C CYS A 43 -5.71 -19.77 7.44
N ALA A 44 -5.43 -19.91 8.74
CA ALA A 44 -6.42 -20.19 9.78
C ALA A 44 -6.56 -18.97 10.69
N VAL A 45 -7.79 -18.57 10.98
CA VAL A 45 -8.08 -17.39 11.79
C VAL A 45 -9.15 -17.74 12.81
N ILE A 46 -8.94 -17.30 14.04
CA ILE A 46 -9.91 -17.34 15.14
C ILE A 46 -10.06 -15.93 15.71
N SER A 47 -11.28 -15.60 16.13
CA SER A 47 -11.58 -14.38 16.85
C SER A 47 -12.53 -14.65 18.01
N ASP A 48 -12.45 -13.82 19.04
CA ASP A 48 -13.37 -13.84 20.18
C ASP A 48 -13.74 -12.41 20.59
N THR A 49 -14.95 -12.24 21.08
CA THR A 49 -15.49 -10.94 21.48
C THR A 49 -16.11 -11.01 22.88
N SER A 50 -16.30 -9.86 23.53
CA SER A 50 -16.90 -9.82 24.86
C SER A 50 -18.38 -10.22 24.83
N LEU A 51 -18.82 -11.05 25.79
CA LEU A 51 -20.24 -11.43 25.96
C LEU A 51 -21.17 -10.22 26.18
N ARG A 52 -20.65 -9.10 26.68
CA ARG A 52 -21.44 -7.87 26.91
C ARG A 52 -21.64 -7.02 25.66
N ASN A 53 -21.03 -7.40 24.54
CA ASN A 53 -21.13 -6.67 23.29
C ASN A 53 -22.41 -7.05 22.53
N ALA A 54 -23.34 -6.11 22.34
CA ALA A 54 -24.59 -6.37 21.62
C ALA A 54 -24.38 -6.80 20.16
N ILE A 55 -23.23 -6.48 19.57
CA ILE A 55 -22.86 -6.86 18.20
C ILE A 55 -21.70 -7.88 18.15
N ALA A 56 -21.52 -8.67 19.21
CA ALA A 56 -20.45 -9.66 19.36
C ALA A 56 -20.23 -10.53 18.10
N LYS A 57 -21.32 -11.12 17.59
CA LYS A 57 -21.29 -11.93 16.37
C LYS A 57 -20.75 -11.17 15.16
N GLN A 58 -21.25 -9.96 14.94
CA GLN A 58 -20.87 -9.13 13.79
C GLN A 58 -19.40 -8.73 13.88
N ALA A 59 -18.94 -8.35 15.07
CA ALA A 59 -17.55 -7.98 15.32
C ALA A 59 -16.59 -9.16 15.07
N GLY A 60 -16.90 -10.35 15.59
CA GLY A 60 -16.10 -11.56 15.36
C GLY A 60 -16.08 -11.97 13.88
N ASP A 61 -17.26 -12.11 13.26
CA ASP A 61 -17.37 -12.52 11.86
C ASP A 61 -16.68 -11.55 10.90
N LEU A 62 -16.82 -10.25 11.15
CA LEU A 62 -16.14 -9.23 10.36
C LEU A 62 -14.62 -9.33 10.51
N SER A 63 -14.12 -9.55 11.72
CA SER A 63 -12.68 -9.64 11.99
C SER A 63 -12.05 -10.80 11.20
N VAL A 64 -12.69 -11.98 11.22
CA VAL A 64 -12.24 -13.16 10.49
C VAL A 64 -12.39 -13.00 8.98
N ARG A 65 -13.59 -12.63 8.50
CA ARG A 65 -13.88 -12.53 7.07
C ARG A 65 -13.14 -11.39 6.41
N GLY A 66 -13.03 -10.24 7.08
CA GLY A 66 -12.30 -9.07 6.61
C GLY A 66 -10.82 -9.39 6.43
N PHE A 67 -10.19 -10.01 7.44
CA PHE A 67 -8.79 -10.41 7.34
C PHE A 67 -8.56 -11.42 6.19
N LEU A 68 -9.39 -12.46 6.09
CA LEU A 68 -9.28 -13.47 5.03
C LEU A 68 -9.60 -12.94 3.63
N ALA A 69 -10.47 -11.94 3.48
CA ALA A 69 -10.74 -11.32 2.20
C ALA A 69 -9.54 -10.48 1.74
N ASP A 70 -9.04 -9.63 2.63
CA ASP A 70 -8.03 -8.64 2.31
C ASP A 70 -6.63 -9.27 2.20
N TYR A 71 -6.27 -10.22 3.07
CA TYR A 71 -4.97 -10.91 3.05
C TYR A 71 -4.71 -11.58 1.70
N PHE A 72 -5.67 -12.35 1.19
CA PHE A 72 -5.54 -13.04 -0.10
C PHE A 72 -5.67 -12.11 -1.30
N SER A 73 -6.08 -10.85 -1.07
CA SER A 73 -6.10 -9.79 -2.08
C SER A 73 -4.83 -8.92 -2.06
N THR A 74 -3.93 -9.12 -1.09
CA THR A 74 -2.66 -8.39 -1.02
C THR A 74 -1.71 -8.79 -2.16
N PRO A 75 -0.76 -7.93 -2.56
CA PRO A 75 0.20 -8.26 -3.61
C PRO A 75 1.06 -9.51 -3.36
N ASP A 76 1.24 -10.37 -4.36
CA ASP A 76 1.93 -11.67 -4.21
C ASP A 76 3.41 -11.60 -3.83
N HIS A 77 4.07 -10.48 -4.15
CA HIS A 77 5.48 -10.23 -3.82
C HIS A 77 5.69 -9.68 -2.41
N TRP A 78 4.62 -9.30 -1.69
CA TRP A 78 4.75 -8.94 -0.28
C TRP A 78 5.06 -10.19 0.53
N ASP A 79 5.99 -10.05 1.47
CA ASP A 79 6.21 -11.09 2.46
C ASP A 79 4.97 -11.24 3.35
N VAL A 80 4.88 -12.40 4.00
CA VAL A 80 3.71 -12.75 4.81
C VAL A 80 3.47 -11.71 5.91
N LYS A 81 4.56 -11.22 6.52
CA LYS A 81 4.53 -10.21 7.58
C LYS A 81 3.95 -8.88 7.08
N THR A 82 4.46 -8.33 5.98
CA THR A 82 3.96 -7.06 5.44
C THR A 82 2.49 -7.18 5.04
N SER A 83 2.11 -8.25 4.34
CA SER A 83 0.72 -8.51 3.97
C SER A 83 -0.23 -8.53 5.17
N ALA A 84 0.04 -9.38 6.15
CA ALA A 84 -0.84 -9.53 7.31
C ALA A 84 -0.87 -8.27 8.17
N THR A 85 0.28 -7.65 8.47
CA THR A 85 0.34 -6.44 9.31
C THR A 85 -0.41 -5.26 8.68
N ARG A 86 -0.32 -5.07 7.36
CA ARG A 86 -1.06 -3.98 6.71
C ARG A 86 -2.56 -4.21 6.70
N VAL A 87 -2.98 -5.44 6.43
CA VAL A 87 -4.41 -5.81 6.48
C VAL A 87 -4.97 -5.61 7.87
N LEU A 88 -4.27 -6.08 8.91
CA LEU A 88 -4.70 -5.92 10.30
C LEU A 88 -4.78 -4.44 10.71
N ARG A 89 -3.81 -3.60 10.30
CA ARG A 89 -3.87 -2.15 10.57
C ARG A 89 -5.03 -1.46 9.87
N ALA A 90 -5.30 -1.81 8.61
CA ALA A 90 -6.43 -1.26 7.85
C ALA A 90 -7.78 -1.68 8.48
N LEU A 91 -7.91 -2.97 8.80
CA LEU A 91 -9.08 -3.53 9.47
C LEU A 91 -9.28 -2.91 10.85
N ASN A 92 -8.21 -2.70 11.63
CA ASN A 92 -8.25 -2.01 12.91
C ASN A 92 -8.80 -0.59 12.79
N GLY A 93 -8.27 0.20 11.85
CA GLY A 93 -8.71 1.58 11.65
C GLY A 93 -10.19 1.66 11.27
N TRP A 94 -10.67 0.70 10.47
CA TRP A 94 -12.09 0.58 10.15
C TRP A 94 -12.93 0.22 11.38
N CYS A 95 -12.57 -0.85 12.11
CA CYS A 95 -13.29 -1.31 13.29
C CYS A 95 -13.36 -0.24 14.39
N TYR A 96 -12.24 0.43 14.67
CA TYR A 96 -12.16 1.54 15.63
C TYR A 96 -13.09 2.69 15.21
N SER A 97 -13.02 3.10 13.93
CA SER A 97 -13.88 4.16 13.41
C SER A 97 -15.36 3.80 13.38
N GLN A 98 -15.74 2.53 13.20
CA GLN A 98 -17.15 2.12 13.21
C GLN A 98 -17.70 2.02 14.62
N SER A 99 -16.86 1.63 15.60
CA SER A 99 -17.26 1.50 17.00
C SER A 99 -17.77 2.81 17.60
N THR A 100 -17.34 3.97 17.09
CA THR A 100 -17.85 5.28 17.54
C THR A 100 -19.28 5.60 17.10
N PHE A 101 -19.83 4.85 16.13
CA PHE A 101 -21.16 5.08 15.57
C PHE A 101 -22.20 4.05 16.01
N VAL A 102 -21.82 3.06 16.83
CA VAL A 102 -22.71 2.01 17.32
C VAL A 102 -23.05 2.26 18.79
N GLU A 103 -24.35 2.37 19.10
CA GLU A 103 -24.81 2.42 20.49
C GLU A 103 -24.96 1.01 21.06
N GLY A 104 -24.39 0.76 22.25
CA GLY A 104 -24.53 -0.52 22.97
C GLY A 104 -23.66 -1.67 22.46
N GLY A 105 -22.72 -1.42 21.54
CA GLY A 105 -21.80 -2.43 21.03
C GLY A 105 -20.55 -1.83 20.39
N SER A 106 -19.58 -2.68 20.05
CA SER A 106 -18.33 -2.24 19.43
C SER A 106 -17.76 -3.30 18.48
N TYR A 107 -16.96 -2.89 17.51
CA TYR A 107 -16.22 -3.79 16.62
C TYR A 107 -14.87 -4.19 17.25
N VAL A 108 -14.89 -4.54 18.55
CA VAL A 108 -13.70 -4.97 19.27
C VAL A 108 -13.63 -6.49 19.33
N ALA A 109 -12.52 -7.06 18.86
CA ALA A 109 -12.30 -8.51 18.86
C ALA A 109 -10.84 -8.87 19.15
N SER A 110 -10.64 -9.88 20.00
CA SER A 110 -9.38 -10.62 20.05
C SER A 110 -9.24 -11.44 18.77
N LEU A 111 -8.04 -11.54 18.22
CA LEU A 111 -7.80 -12.23 16.96
C LEU A 111 -6.44 -12.93 16.94
N SER A 112 -6.42 -14.18 16.48
CA SER A 112 -5.22 -14.89 16.09
C SER A 112 -5.36 -15.34 14.64
N ALA A 113 -4.39 -14.97 13.81
CA ALA A 113 -4.27 -15.44 12.43
C ALA A 113 -2.95 -16.19 12.27
N MET A 114 -3.01 -17.42 11.78
CA MET A 114 -1.84 -18.22 11.45
C MET A 114 -1.82 -18.52 9.97
N ILE A 115 -0.71 -18.19 9.33
CA ILE A 115 -0.48 -18.41 7.90
C ILE A 115 0.56 -19.51 7.74
N TYR A 116 0.26 -20.51 6.93
CA TYR A 116 1.12 -21.65 6.63
C TYR A 116 1.63 -21.51 5.20
N ARG A 117 2.92 -21.23 5.02
CA ARG A 117 3.52 -21.03 3.69
C ARG A 117 4.88 -21.71 3.62
N GLY A 118 5.04 -22.57 2.61
CA GLY A 118 6.27 -23.34 2.44
C GLY A 118 6.50 -24.29 3.63
N ARG A 119 7.62 -24.12 4.32
CA ARG A 119 8.00 -24.89 5.53
C ARG A 119 7.89 -24.06 6.81
N ASP A 120 7.29 -22.89 6.76
CA ASP A 120 7.12 -21.99 7.90
C ASP A 120 5.65 -21.70 8.19
N ALA A 121 5.37 -21.42 9.46
CA ALA A 121 4.13 -20.80 9.90
C ALA A 121 4.37 -19.44 10.54
N TYR A 122 3.43 -18.53 10.33
CA TYR A 122 3.48 -17.13 10.74
C TYR A 122 2.24 -16.83 11.58
N LEU A 123 2.41 -16.60 12.87
CA LEU A 123 1.35 -16.26 13.82
C LEU A 123 1.31 -14.75 14.05
N PHE A 124 0.12 -14.16 13.86
CA PHE A 124 -0.22 -12.79 14.18
C PHE A 124 -1.30 -12.81 15.26
N HIS A 125 -1.03 -12.18 16.39
CA HIS A 125 -1.87 -12.31 17.57
C HIS A 125 -2.14 -10.96 18.25
N MET A 126 -3.38 -10.78 18.69
CA MET A 126 -3.82 -9.68 19.55
C MET A 126 -4.99 -10.13 20.44
N GLY A 127 -4.93 -9.82 21.73
CA GLY A 127 -5.99 -10.14 22.70
C GLY A 127 -5.76 -11.43 23.47
N ASP A 128 -6.82 -12.21 23.64
CA ASP A 128 -6.90 -13.33 24.58
C ASP A 128 -7.26 -14.67 23.92
N THR A 129 -7.22 -14.73 22.59
CA THR A 129 -7.33 -16.01 21.86
C THR A 129 -6.09 -16.88 22.11
N LEU A 130 -6.29 -18.19 22.18
CA LEU A 130 -5.26 -19.14 22.55
C LEU A 130 -4.86 -19.97 21.34
N VAL A 131 -3.55 -20.03 21.07
CA VAL A 131 -2.96 -20.85 20.00
C VAL A 131 -1.90 -21.76 20.60
N PHE A 132 -2.03 -23.06 20.39
CA PHE A 132 -1.10 -24.07 20.86
C PHE A 132 -0.52 -24.87 19.68
N ARG A 133 0.70 -25.40 19.86
CA ARG A 133 1.31 -26.39 18.98
C ARG A 133 1.45 -27.71 19.72
N LEU A 134 0.94 -28.77 19.11
CA LEU A 134 1.19 -30.16 19.47
C LEU A 134 2.21 -30.76 18.49
N ARG A 135 3.35 -31.21 19.02
CA ARG A 135 4.40 -31.88 18.25
C ARG A 135 4.86 -33.13 19.00
N GLY A 136 4.43 -34.30 18.53
CA GLY A 136 4.63 -35.53 19.30
C GLY A 136 3.92 -35.41 20.65
N ALA A 137 4.67 -35.47 21.76
CA ALA A 137 4.15 -35.30 23.12
C ALA A 137 4.27 -33.86 23.67
N GLU A 138 4.93 -32.95 22.94
CA GLU A 138 5.08 -31.57 23.36
C GLU A 138 3.81 -30.77 23.05
N PHE A 139 3.27 -30.11 24.07
CA PHE A 139 2.12 -29.20 23.95
C PHE A 139 2.54 -27.81 24.44
N GLU A 140 2.75 -26.90 23.49
CA GLU A 140 3.31 -25.56 23.73
C GLU A 140 2.29 -24.48 23.39
N GLN A 141 2.11 -23.50 24.27
CA GLN A 141 1.34 -22.29 23.95
C GLN A 141 2.19 -21.31 23.15
N LEU A 142 1.70 -20.91 21.97
CA LEU A 142 2.38 -19.95 21.08
C LEU A 142 1.91 -18.51 21.30
N SER A 143 0.62 -18.31 21.56
CA SER A 143 0.07 -16.96 21.81
C SER A 143 0.37 -16.49 23.23
N ARG A 144 0.53 -15.17 23.40
CA ARG A 144 0.71 -14.52 24.71
C ARG A 144 -0.57 -13.80 25.08
N ASP A 145 -1.04 -13.97 26.30
CA ASP A 145 -2.29 -13.32 26.73
C ASP A 145 -2.07 -11.82 26.94
N HIS A 146 -2.87 -10.99 26.27
CA HIS A 146 -2.88 -9.54 26.47
C HIS A 146 -4.13 -9.16 27.27
N ILE A 147 -4.03 -9.24 28.60
CA ILE A 147 -5.18 -9.04 29.52
C ILE A 147 -4.82 -8.07 30.64
N THR A 148 -5.74 -7.16 30.94
CA THR A 148 -5.72 -6.32 32.15
C THR A 148 -6.81 -6.78 33.11
N ASP A 149 -6.47 -6.94 34.39
CA ASP A 149 -7.44 -7.20 35.46
C ASP A 149 -7.87 -5.88 36.11
N LEU A 150 -9.17 -5.58 36.03
CA LEU A 150 -9.79 -4.41 36.64
C LEU A 150 -10.94 -4.89 37.53
N GLY A 151 -10.69 -4.93 38.84
CA GLY A 151 -11.71 -5.28 39.84
C GLY A 151 -12.17 -6.74 39.78
N GLY A 152 -11.28 -7.67 39.40
CA GLY A 152 -11.61 -9.10 39.25
C GLY A 152 -12.20 -9.45 37.88
N TYR A 153 -12.28 -8.48 36.97
CA TYR A 153 -12.76 -8.66 35.60
C TYR A 153 -11.61 -8.49 34.61
N ARG A 154 -11.44 -9.48 33.73
CA ARG A 154 -10.37 -9.55 32.74
C ARG A 154 -10.84 -8.93 31.42
N TYR A 155 -10.12 -7.91 30.96
CA TYR A 155 -10.34 -7.27 29.66
C TYR A 155 -9.12 -7.46 28.76
N PRO A 156 -9.28 -7.63 27.44
CA PRO A 156 -8.15 -7.59 26.52
C PRO A 156 -7.45 -6.23 26.62
N SER A 157 -6.16 -6.23 26.95
CA SER A 157 -5.33 -5.02 26.96
C SER A 157 -4.92 -4.59 25.55
N ARG A 158 -5.07 -5.51 24.58
CA ARG A 158 -4.90 -5.29 23.14
C ARG A 158 -6.00 -6.04 22.41
N ALA A 159 -6.64 -5.43 21.44
CA ALA A 159 -7.59 -6.11 20.56
C ALA A 159 -7.77 -5.32 19.27
N LEU A 160 -8.21 -6.00 18.22
CA LEU A 160 -8.61 -5.35 16.97
C LEU A 160 -9.78 -4.41 17.25
N GLY A 161 -9.70 -3.16 16.79
CA GLY A 161 -10.74 -2.15 16.96
C GLY A 161 -10.77 -1.49 18.34
N LEU A 162 -9.90 -1.87 19.28
CA LEU A 162 -9.86 -1.30 20.63
C LEU A 162 -9.37 0.16 20.63
N ASP A 163 -8.27 0.42 19.92
CA ASP A 163 -7.61 1.72 19.82
C ASP A 163 -7.32 2.10 18.37
N GLY A 164 -7.03 3.38 18.11
CA GLY A 164 -6.71 3.89 16.76
C GLY A 164 -5.39 3.34 16.17
N SER A 165 -4.52 2.77 17.01
CA SER A 165 -3.31 2.04 16.62
C SER A 165 -3.36 0.64 17.18
N ILE A 166 -2.80 -0.33 16.44
CA ILE A 166 -2.77 -1.73 16.87
C ILE A 166 -1.35 -2.26 17.01
N ASP A 167 -1.08 -2.83 18.18
CA ASP A 167 0.11 -3.64 18.45
C ASP A 167 -0.18 -5.10 18.11
N ILE A 168 0.61 -5.67 17.19
CA ILE A 168 0.43 -7.04 16.70
C ILE A 168 1.63 -7.86 17.14
N ASP A 169 1.39 -8.89 17.95
CA ASP A 169 2.42 -9.89 18.26
C ASP A 169 2.66 -10.75 17.02
N TYR A 170 3.92 -10.92 16.66
CA TYR A 170 4.36 -11.67 15.48
C TYR A 170 5.35 -12.76 15.87
N MET A 171 5.10 -13.98 15.41
CA MET A 171 6.00 -15.12 15.57
C MET A 171 6.09 -15.90 14.26
N GLN A 172 7.32 -16.23 13.84
CA GLN A 172 7.59 -17.16 12.75
C GLN A 172 8.20 -18.44 13.33
N LEU A 173 7.72 -19.60 12.88
CA LEU A 173 8.19 -20.90 13.35
C LEU A 173 8.30 -21.92 12.21
N PRO A 174 9.34 -22.78 12.23
CA PRO A 174 9.48 -23.85 11.25
C PRO A 174 8.48 -24.97 11.51
N LEU A 175 7.85 -25.44 10.43
CA LEU A 175 6.90 -26.54 10.41
C LEU A 175 7.62 -27.89 10.37
N LYS A 176 7.02 -28.89 11.03
CA LYS A 176 7.32 -30.30 10.84
C LYS A 176 6.09 -31.04 10.39
N GLN A 177 6.28 -32.06 9.57
CA GLN A 177 5.19 -32.93 9.17
C GLN A 177 4.59 -33.60 10.41
N GLY A 178 3.27 -33.60 10.51
CA GLY A 178 2.53 -34.05 11.69
C GLY A 178 2.34 -33.01 12.79
N ASP A 179 2.85 -31.78 12.64
CA ASP A 179 2.52 -30.69 13.56
C ASP A 179 1.00 -30.46 13.56
N ILE A 180 0.43 -30.27 14.75
CA ILE A 180 -0.98 -29.92 14.93
C ILE A 180 -1.05 -28.58 15.67
N PHE A 181 -1.79 -27.64 15.11
CA PHE A 181 -2.04 -26.33 15.71
C PHE A 181 -3.49 -26.28 16.21
N LEU A 182 -3.65 -25.96 17.49
CA LEU A 182 -4.95 -25.83 18.16
C LEU A 182 -5.24 -24.36 18.43
N PHE A 183 -6.37 -23.89 17.93
CA PHE A 183 -6.93 -22.57 18.18
C PHE A 183 -8.15 -22.73 19.09
N THR A 184 -8.22 -21.92 20.15
CA THR A 184 -9.37 -21.88 21.06
C THR A 184 -9.52 -20.49 21.66
N THR A 185 -10.67 -20.23 22.29
CA THR A 185 -10.91 -18.98 23.01
C THR A 185 -10.56 -19.09 24.49
N GLN A 186 -10.42 -17.94 25.15
CA GLN A 186 -10.05 -17.88 26.57
C GLN A 186 -11.09 -18.57 27.47
N ALA A 187 -12.33 -18.69 27.02
CA ALA A 187 -13.43 -19.29 27.80
C ALA A 187 -13.15 -20.74 28.22
N VAL A 188 -12.36 -21.47 27.42
CA VAL A 188 -11.97 -22.85 27.69
C VAL A 188 -10.83 -22.91 28.72
N ARG A 189 -10.11 -21.81 28.94
CA ARG A 189 -8.90 -21.83 29.76
C ARG A 189 -9.19 -22.32 31.17
N GLY A 190 -8.44 -23.34 31.57
CA GLY A 190 -8.57 -23.98 32.87
C GLY A 190 -9.58 -25.13 32.92
N THR A 191 -10.39 -25.38 31.88
CA THR A 191 -11.31 -26.54 31.85
C THR A 191 -10.57 -27.86 31.60
N LEU A 192 -9.66 -27.87 30.62
CA LEU A 192 -8.84 -29.00 30.22
C LEU A 192 -7.37 -28.78 30.61
N MET A 193 -6.69 -29.85 31.04
CA MET A 193 -5.24 -29.88 31.28
C MET A 193 -4.51 -30.20 29.97
N PRO A 194 -3.22 -29.85 29.83
CA PRO A 194 -2.42 -30.18 28.63
C PRO A 194 -2.50 -31.65 28.20
N SER A 195 -2.50 -32.59 29.17
CA SER A 195 -2.62 -34.02 28.90
C SER A 195 -3.94 -34.42 28.23
N ASP A 196 -5.02 -33.70 28.53
CA ASP A 196 -6.34 -33.98 27.95
C ASP A 196 -6.39 -33.56 26.50
N TYR A 197 -5.85 -32.38 26.17
CA TYR A 197 -5.73 -31.94 24.78
C TYR A 197 -4.96 -32.97 23.96
N VAL A 198 -3.79 -33.40 24.43
CA VAL A 198 -2.97 -34.40 23.73
C VAL A 198 -3.70 -35.72 23.59
N GLY A 199 -4.34 -36.20 24.66
CA GLY A 199 -5.07 -37.48 24.67
C GLY A 199 -6.26 -37.49 23.72
N LEU A 200 -7.12 -36.47 23.79
CA LEU A 200 -8.34 -36.36 23.00
C LEU A 200 -8.02 -36.15 21.50
N ILE A 201 -7.05 -35.30 21.16
CA ILE A 201 -6.64 -35.10 19.76
C ILE A 201 -6.09 -36.39 19.15
N ARG A 202 -5.38 -37.22 19.93
CA ARG A 202 -4.79 -38.47 19.44
C ARG A 202 -5.80 -39.59 19.25
N GLN A 203 -6.92 -39.58 19.96
CA GLN A 203 -7.97 -40.60 19.81
C GLN A 203 -8.57 -40.58 18.40
N ASP A 204 -8.73 -39.40 17.81
CA ASP A 204 -9.20 -39.21 16.43
C ASP A 204 -8.14 -38.57 15.57
N ALA A 205 -6.90 -39.06 15.66
CA ALA A 205 -5.79 -38.50 14.90
C ALA A 205 -6.04 -38.49 13.38
N SER A 206 -6.97 -39.29 12.85
CA SER A 206 -7.36 -39.32 11.43
C SER A 206 -8.54 -38.40 11.06
N ASP A 207 -9.38 -38.00 12.03
CA ASP A 207 -10.58 -37.19 11.83
C ASP A 207 -10.56 -36.00 12.80
N LEU A 208 -10.10 -34.85 12.30
CA LEU A 208 -9.91 -33.67 13.13
C LEU A 208 -11.24 -33.01 13.53
N ASP A 209 -12.32 -33.18 12.76
CA ASP A 209 -13.65 -32.69 13.14
C ASP A 209 -14.15 -33.49 14.34
N ALA A 210 -14.03 -34.81 14.31
CA ALA A 210 -14.35 -35.67 15.45
C ALA A 210 -13.50 -35.34 16.69
N ALA A 211 -12.20 -35.08 16.50
CA ALA A 211 -11.31 -34.64 17.59
C ALA A 211 -11.79 -33.33 18.22
N CYS A 212 -12.17 -32.34 17.40
CA CYS A 212 -12.71 -31.06 17.85
C CYS A 212 -14.04 -31.24 18.61
N GLU A 213 -14.94 -32.08 18.13
CA GLU A 213 -16.22 -32.38 18.82
C GLU A 213 -16.00 -33.06 20.18
N ARG A 214 -15.01 -33.97 20.29
CA ARG A 214 -14.65 -34.57 21.59
C ARG A 214 -14.03 -33.55 22.54
N LEU A 215 -13.15 -32.68 22.06
CA LEU A 215 -12.62 -31.57 22.85
C LEU A 215 -13.75 -30.67 23.37
N ALA A 216 -14.70 -30.35 22.51
CA ALA A 216 -15.89 -29.56 22.86
C ALA A 216 -16.74 -30.24 23.95
N ALA A 217 -17.04 -31.53 23.79
CA ALA A 217 -17.81 -32.29 24.76
C ALA A 217 -17.11 -32.39 26.12
N ALA A 218 -15.82 -32.74 26.14
CA ALA A 218 -15.05 -32.86 27.37
C ALA A 218 -14.85 -31.52 28.09
N ALA A 219 -14.62 -30.44 27.35
CA ALA A 219 -14.52 -29.09 27.93
C ALA A 219 -15.84 -28.67 28.59
N ARG A 220 -16.98 -28.95 27.95
CA ARG A 220 -18.31 -28.63 28.49
C ARG A 220 -18.61 -29.42 29.76
N GLU A 221 -18.35 -30.72 29.77
CA GLU A 221 -18.55 -31.59 30.95
C GLU A 221 -17.75 -31.07 32.15
N ARG A 222 -16.46 -30.78 31.95
CA ARG A 222 -15.61 -30.26 33.04
C ARG A 222 -15.94 -28.85 33.47
N ALA A 223 -16.41 -28.01 32.56
CA ALA A 223 -16.89 -26.68 32.91
C ALA A 223 -18.11 -26.78 33.83
N GLN A 224 -19.05 -27.69 33.53
CA GLN A 224 -20.23 -27.95 34.36
C GLN A 224 -19.86 -28.50 35.74
N GLU A 225 -18.95 -29.48 35.82
CA GLU A 225 -18.48 -30.06 37.09
C GLU A 225 -17.86 -29.01 38.03
N ARG A 226 -17.20 -28.00 37.46
CA ARG A 226 -16.52 -26.94 38.20
C ARG A 226 -17.39 -25.71 38.46
N GLY A 227 -18.65 -25.71 38.00
CA GLY A 227 -19.57 -24.59 38.15
C GLY A 227 -19.24 -23.36 37.29
N TYR A 228 -18.45 -23.53 36.22
CA TYR A 228 -18.15 -22.45 35.25
C TYR A 228 -19.16 -22.49 34.10
N GLY A 229 -19.94 -21.41 33.92
CA GLY A 229 -20.89 -21.24 32.81
C GLY A 229 -20.23 -20.83 31.48
N ALA A 230 -19.15 -21.49 31.07
CA ALA A 230 -18.53 -21.24 29.78
C ALA A 230 -19.39 -21.89 28.68
N ASP A 231 -20.44 -21.20 28.22
CA ASP A 231 -21.38 -21.77 27.25
C ASP A 231 -21.04 -21.46 25.79
N GLN A 232 -20.05 -20.58 25.55
CA GLN A 232 -19.67 -20.14 24.21
C GLN A 232 -18.15 -20.16 23.99
N PHE A 233 -17.70 -21.12 23.19
CA PHE A 233 -16.32 -21.30 22.76
C PHE A 233 -16.22 -22.15 21.49
N CYS A 234 -15.03 -22.20 20.90
CA CYS A 234 -14.78 -23.01 19.72
C CYS A 234 -13.38 -23.60 19.72
N PHE A 235 -13.23 -24.71 19.02
CA PHE A 235 -11.97 -25.38 18.76
C PHE A 235 -11.73 -25.47 17.26
N GLN A 236 -10.51 -25.17 16.85
CA GLN A 236 -10.06 -25.33 15.47
C GLN A 236 -8.69 -26.00 15.47
N LEU A 237 -8.58 -27.10 14.74
CA LEU A 237 -7.35 -27.86 14.56
C LEU A 237 -6.86 -27.69 13.13
N VAL A 238 -5.55 -27.51 12.96
CA VAL A 238 -4.87 -27.56 11.67
C VAL A 238 -3.68 -28.51 11.77
N ARG A 239 -3.68 -29.59 11.00
CA ARG A 239 -2.59 -30.57 10.94
C ARG A 239 -1.78 -30.40 9.65
N ILE A 240 -0.46 -30.42 9.77
CA ILE A 240 0.45 -30.46 8.63
C ILE A 240 0.57 -31.91 8.13
N ASP A 241 -0.11 -32.25 7.04
CA ASP A 241 -0.11 -33.62 6.51
C ASP A 241 1.16 -33.93 5.72
N GLN A 242 1.60 -32.98 4.92
CA GLN A 242 2.77 -33.11 4.07
C GLN A 242 3.47 -31.76 3.93
N LEU A 243 4.80 -31.76 4.03
CA LEU A 243 5.63 -30.60 3.75
C LEU A 243 6.20 -30.70 2.33
N PRO A 244 6.44 -29.56 1.66
CA PRO A 244 7.22 -29.56 0.43
C PRO A 244 8.65 -30.07 0.73
N GLU A 245 9.27 -30.73 -0.25
CA GLU A 245 10.66 -31.18 -0.15
C GLU A 245 11.59 -30.05 0.30
N GLU A 246 12.66 -30.40 1.03
CA GLU A 246 13.72 -29.45 1.33
C GLU A 246 14.40 -29.05 0.02
N GLU A 247 14.00 -27.91 -0.53
CA GLU A 247 14.87 -27.16 -1.42
C GLU A 247 16.13 -26.81 -0.62
N ARG A 248 17.22 -27.58 -0.83
CA ARG A 248 18.56 -27.13 -0.47
C ARG A 248 18.79 -25.84 -1.25
N ASP A 249 18.89 -24.77 -0.49
CA ASP A 249 18.80 -23.38 -0.90
C ASP A 249 17.45 -22.94 -1.46
N HIS A 250 16.93 -21.87 -0.83
CA HIS A 250 16.16 -20.76 -1.39
C HIS A 250 14.77 -20.51 -0.77
N PRO A 251 14.67 -19.62 0.25
CA PRO A 251 13.40 -19.17 0.77
C PRO A 251 12.63 -18.37 -0.29
N SER A 252 11.53 -18.93 -0.81
CA SER A 252 10.46 -18.23 -1.55
C SER A 252 10.98 -17.21 -2.59
N ARG A 253 11.62 -17.71 -3.65
CA ARG A 253 12.11 -16.92 -4.78
C ARG A 253 10.96 -16.42 -5.65
N ILE A 254 10.59 -15.17 -5.50
CA ILE A 254 9.85 -14.46 -6.55
C ILE A 254 10.61 -13.15 -6.79
N TYR A 255 11.45 -13.15 -7.83
CA TYR A 255 12.23 -12.04 -8.38
C TYR A 255 13.55 -11.60 -7.70
N GLY A 256 13.89 -12.07 -6.50
CA GLY A 256 15.14 -11.67 -5.80
C GLY A 256 16.42 -12.38 -6.24
N ASP A 257 16.33 -13.57 -6.83
CA ASP A 257 17.49 -14.46 -7.09
C ASP A 257 17.85 -14.59 -8.57
N LEU A 258 17.06 -14.01 -9.48
CA LEU A 258 17.46 -14.01 -10.88
C LEU A 258 18.70 -13.12 -11.00
N PRO A 259 19.81 -13.61 -11.58
CA PRO A 259 20.99 -12.79 -11.78
C PRO A 259 20.62 -11.55 -12.58
N ILE A 260 21.25 -10.43 -12.25
CA ILE A 260 21.14 -9.24 -13.08
C ILE A 260 21.73 -9.58 -14.45
N PRO A 261 21.02 -9.25 -15.54
CA PRO A 261 21.53 -9.53 -16.87
C PRO A 261 22.85 -8.79 -17.09
N PRO A 262 23.81 -9.39 -17.83
CA PRO A 262 24.97 -8.65 -18.28
C PRO A 262 24.54 -7.44 -19.12
N GLU A 263 25.44 -6.49 -19.30
CA GLU A 263 25.19 -5.39 -20.22
C GLU A 263 25.07 -5.94 -21.66
N LEU A 264 24.01 -5.53 -22.36
CA LEU A 264 23.70 -6.07 -23.68
C LEU A 264 23.96 -5.05 -24.79
N SER A 265 24.37 -5.55 -25.95
CA SER A 265 24.58 -4.78 -27.18
C SER A 265 23.55 -5.14 -28.26
N PRO A 266 23.28 -4.26 -29.23
CA PRO A 266 22.43 -4.60 -30.38
C PRO A 266 22.89 -5.87 -31.09
N GLY A 267 21.95 -6.75 -31.41
CA GLY A 267 22.18 -8.08 -31.99
C GLY A 267 22.31 -9.21 -30.97
N GLU A 268 22.60 -8.91 -29.70
CA GLU A 268 22.69 -9.93 -28.64
C GLU A 268 21.31 -10.43 -28.23
N ARG A 269 21.28 -11.65 -27.65
CA ARG A 269 20.04 -12.34 -27.28
C ARG A 269 20.04 -12.76 -25.81
N ILE A 270 18.92 -12.53 -25.15
CA ILE A 270 18.67 -12.95 -23.77
C ILE A 270 17.26 -13.53 -23.66
N ASP A 271 17.13 -14.75 -23.13
CA ASP A 271 15.84 -15.43 -22.94
C ASP A 271 14.92 -15.47 -24.18
N GLY A 272 15.53 -15.46 -25.38
CA GLY A 272 14.82 -15.45 -26.66
C GLY A 272 14.41 -14.06 -27.16
N LEU A 273 14.82 -13.00 -26.47
CA LEU A 273 14.66 -11.60 -26.86
C LEU A 273 15.95 -11.11 -27.51
N GLU A 274 15.86 -10.56 -28.72
CA GLU A 274 16.99 -9.96 -29.43
C GLU A 274 16.99 -8.44 -29.20
N VAL A 275 18.11 -7.92 -28.71
CA VAL A 275 18.30 -6.47 -28.52
C VAL A 275 18.41 -5.81 -29.88
N GLN A 276 17.48 -4.90 -30.18
CA GLN A 276 17.50 -4.10 -31.40
C GLN A 276 18.27 -2.79 -31.17
N GLU A 277 18.09 -2.18 -30.00
CA GLU A 277 18.64 -0.87 -29.69
C GLU A 277 18.81 -0.69 -28.17
N VAL A 278 19.82 0.07 -27.76
CA VAL A 278 19.95 0.53 -26.38
C VAL A 278 19.30 1.90 -26.23
N LEU A 279 18.15 1.94 -25.55
CA LEU A 279 17.36 3.17 -25.38
C LEU A 279 17.91 4.06 -24.26
N SER A 280 18.42 3.46 -23.18
CA SER A 280 18.96 4.23 -22.05
C SER A 280 19.96 3.44 -21.21
N ARG A 281 20.99 4.13 -20.73
CA ARG A 281 21.95 3.64 -19.72
C ARG A 281 21.98 4.63 -18.56
N THR A 282 21.53 4.18 -17.40
CA THR A 282 21.55 4.97 -16.16
C THR A 282 22.26 4.18 -15.07
N ALA A 283 22.76 4.86 -14.04
CA ALA A 283 23.38 4.19 -12.89
C ALA A 283 22.47 3.11 -12.25
N GLN A 284 21.15 3.27 -12.34
CA GLN A 284 20.17 2.37 -11.72
C GLN A 284 19.62 1.30 -12.66
N SER A 285 19.58 1.55 -13.96
CA SER A 285 18.91 0.65 -14.91
C SER A 285 19.45 0.73 -16.32
N ARG A 286 19.24 -0.35 -17.06
CA ARG A 286 19.45 -0.45 -18.50
C ARG A 286 18.11 -0.65 -19.19
N VAL A 287 17.88 0.05 -20.29
CA VAL A 287 16.63 -0.01 -21.07
C VAL A 287 16.96 -0.29 -22.52
N TYR A 288 16.31 -1.31 -23.07
CA TYR A 288 16.58 -1.83 -24.42
C TYR A 288 15.28 -1.95 -25.20
N ARG A 289 15.31 -1.64 -26.50
CA ARG A 289 14.28 -2.11 -27.44
C ARG A 289 14.64 -3.54 -27.81
N VAL A 290 13.71 -4.45 -27.62
CA VAL A 290 13.91 -5.89 -27.87
C VAL A 290 12.82 -6.44 -28.77
N ARG A 291 13.15 -7.48 -29.52
CA ARG A 291 12.21 -8.23 -30.36
C ARG A 291 12.18 -9.68 -29.92
N ASP A 292 10.98 -10.23 -29.67
CA ASP A 292 10.84 -11.67 -29.38
C ASP A 292 11.12 -12.48 -30.66
N SER A 293 12.12 -13.35 -30.60
CA SER A 293 12.54 -14.20 -31.73
C SER A 293 11.46 -15.15 -32.26
N ARG A 294 10.40 -15.44 -31.49
CA ARG A 294 9.30 -16.33 -31.90
C ARG A 294 8.08 -15.56 -32.38
N THR A 295 7.70 -14.50 -31.67
CA THR A 295 6.46 -13.75 -31.98
C THR A 295 6.70 -12.54 -32.87
N GLU A 296 7.97 -12.20 -33.11
CA GLU A 296 8.44 -10.99 -33.81
C GLU A 296 7.95 -9.68 -33.19
N ARG A 297 7.37 -9.75 -31.99
CA ARG A 297 6.80 -8.60 -31.30
C ARG A 297 7.91 -7.75 -30.69
N GLU A 298 7.82 -6.44 -30.92
CA GLU A 298 8.70 -5.46 -30.31
C GLU A 298 8.21 -5.04 -28.91
N MET A 299 9.17 -4.91 -28.00
CA MET A 299 8.96 -4.60 -26.59
C MET A 299 10.11 -3.74 -26.07
N VAL A 300 9.93 -3.16 -24.89
CA VAL A 300 10.99 -2.50 -24.14
C VAL A 300 11.36 -3.37 -22.96
N MET A 301 12.62 -3.77 -22.86
CA MET A 301 13.16 -4.49 -21.71
C MET A 301 13.85 -3.50 -20.78
N LYS A 302 13.42 -3.45 -19.52
CA LYS A 302 14.11 -2.71 -18.46
C LYS A 302 14.72 -3.71 -17.48
N ALA A 303 16.00 -3.52 -17.18
CA ALA A 303 16.79 -4.35 -16.29
C ALA A 303 17.54 -3.46 -15.26
N PRO A 304 17.87 -3.98 -14.07
CA PRO A 304 18.73 -3.29 -13.13
C PRO A 304 20.12 -3.08 -13.73
N SER A 305 20.82 -2.06 -13.26
CA SER A 305 22.22 -1.85 -13.62
C SER A 305 23.13 -2.93 -13.01
N PRO A 306 24.06 -3.54 -13.77
CA PRO A 306 25.06 -4.45 -13.22
C PRO A 306 25.89 -3.83 -12.10
N GLU A 307 26.18 -2.52 -12.17
CA GLU A 307 27.03 -1.83 -11.18
C GLU A 307 26.37 -1.66 -9.80
N LEU A 308 25.04 -1.76 -9.70
CA LEU A 308 24.29 -1.61 -8.44
C LEU A 308 23.72 -2.93 -7.92
N SER A 309 24.18 -4.06 -8.46
CA SER A 309 23.63 -5.41 -8.22
C SER A 309 23.66 -5.87 -6.77
N ASN A 310 24.56 -5.32 -5.96
CA ASN A 310 24.84 -5.83 -4.61
C ASN A 310 24.14 -5.04 -3.50
N ARG A 311 23.27 -4.07 -3.83
CA ARG A 311 22.56 -3.23 -2.86
C ARG A 311 21.07 -3.53 -2.87
N ASN A 312 20.60 -4.26 -1.85
CA ASN A 312 19.20 -4.71 -1.72
C ASN A 312 18.16 -3.60 -1.94
N ALA A 313 18.40 -2.38 -1.44
CA ALA A 313 17.45 -1.27 -1.58
C ALA A 313 17.15 -0.89 -3.05
N TYR A 314 18.12 -0.97 -3.96
CA TYR A 314 17.89 -0.66 -5.39
C TYR A 314 17.14 -1.77 -6.11
N LEU A 315 17.42 -3.02 -5.74
CA LEU A 315 16.70 -4.18 -6.27
C LEU A 315 15.24 -4.19 -5.79
N GLU A 316 15.01 -4.00 -4.49
CA GLU A 316 13.67 -3.85 -3.92
C GLU A 316 12.88 -2.75 -4.64
N HIS A 317 13.55 -1.63 -4.91
CA HIS A 317 12.94 -0.53 -5.64
C HIS A 317 12.65 -0.86 -7.11
N PHE A 318 13.56 -1.54 -7.81
CA PHE A 318 13.31 -2.02 -9.17
C PHE A 318 12.08 -2.94 -9.24
N LEU A 319 11.92 -3.83 -8.26
CA LEU A 319 10.74 -4.71 -8.15
C LEU A 319 9.46 -3.91 -7.89
N LEU A 320 9.53 -2.87 -7.07
CA LEU A 320 8.42 -1.94 -6.86
C LEU A 320 8.00 -1.25 -8.17
N GLN A 321 8.97 -0.85 -9.01
CA GLN A 321 8.67 -0.25 -10.31
C GLN A 321 7.87 -1.20 -11.19
N GLN A 322 8.36 -2.43 -11.37
CA GLN A 322 7.66 -3.45 -12.15
C GLN A 322 6.23 -3.65 -11.63
N TRP A 323 6.07 -3.77 -10.31
CA TRP A 323 4.78 -3.96 -9.66
C TRP A 323 3.78 -2.83 -9.93
N VAL A 324 4.25 -1.57 -9.91
CA VAL A 324 3.42 -0.39 -10.21
C VAL A 324 2.88 -0.49 -11.63
N VAL A 325 3.75 -0.76 -12.61
CA VAL A 325 3.37 -0.80 -14.03
C VAL A 325 2.43 -1.98 -14.31
N GLU A 326 2.61 -3.13 -13.65
CA GLU A 326 1.74 -4.30 -13.79
C GLU A 326 0.30 -4.03 -13.32
N ARG A 327 0.14 -3.27 -12.24
CA ARG A 327 -1.19 -3.02 -11.64
C ARG A 327 -1.93 -1.85 -12.25
N VAL A 328 -1.21 -0.84 -12.75
CA VAL A 328 -1.84 0.39 -13.25
C VAL A 328 -2.37 0.19 -14.66
N LYS A 329 -3.60 -0.32 -14.74
CA LYS A 329 -4.33 -0.43 -16.01
C LYS A 329 -4.85 0.95 -16.45
N SER A 330 -4.16 1.57 -17.39
CA SER A 330 -4.56 2.84 -18.03
C SER A 330 -3.98 2.90 -19.43
N PRO A 331 -4.71 3.42 -20.44
CA PRO A 331 -4.15 3.65 -21.77
C PRO A 331 -3.03 4.70 -21.77
N PHE A 332 -2.95 5.56 -20.74
CA PHE A 332 -1.97 6.64 -20.66
C PHE A 332 -0.72 6.29 -19.82
N VAL A 333 -0.55 5.02 -19.46
CA VAL A 333 0.57 4.52 -18.64
C VAL A 333 1.20 3.35 -19.39
N ALA A 334 2.54 3.27 -19.39
CA ALA A 334 3.23 2.14 -20.00
C ALA A 334 2.66 0.80 -19.51
N ARG A 335 2.48 -0.16 -20.43
CA ARG A 335 1.85 -1.44 -20.14
C ARG A 335 2.91 -2.53 -20.04
N VAL A 336 2.91 -3.31 -18.95
CA VAL A 336 3.77 -4.49 -18.83
C VAL A 336 3.31 -5.57 -19.79
N MET A 337 4.29 -6.25 -20.38
CA MET A 337 4.13 -7.37 -21.29
C MET A 337 4.57 -8.65 -20.58
N GLU A 338 3.78 -9.71 -20.72
CA GLU A 338 4.17 -11.03 -20.23
C GLU A 338 5.22 -11.65 -21.14
N SER A 339 6.27 -12.20 -20.54
CA SER A 339 7.26 -12.98 -21.28
C SER A 339 6.61 -14.28 -21.75
N SER A 340 6.85 -14.63 -23.01
CA SER A 340 6.36 -15.87 -23.61
C SER A 340 7.16 -17.11 -23.18
N ARG A 341 8.19 -16.92 -22.34
CA ARG A 341 9.13 -17.93 -21.81
C ARG A 341 9.53 -17.61 -20.35
N PRO A 342 9.93 -18.61 -19.54
CA PRO A 342 10.52 -18.37 -18.23
C PRO A 342 11.76 -17.48 -18.31
N ARG A 343 11.85 -16.50 -17.41
CA ARG A 343 13.00 -15.58 -17.30
C ARG A 343 14.14 -16.25 -16.54
N ARG A 344 15.37 -16.11 -17.04
CA ARG A 344 16.60 -16.51 -16.35
C ARG A 344 17.33 -15.33 -15.71
N TYR A 345 16.97 -14.11 -16.08
CA TYR A 345 17.58 -12.88 -15.56
C TYR A 345 16.52 -11.90 -15.03
N LEU A 346 16.95 -11.00 -14.15
CA LEU A 346 16.07 -10.00 -13.57
C LEU A 346 15.81 -8.86 -14.57
N TYR A 347 14.65 -8.90 -15.22
CA TYR A 347 14.15 -7.82 -16.08
C TYR A 347 12.62 -7.88 -16.17
N TYR A 348 12.01 -6.80 -16.63
CA TYR A 348 10.61 -6.79 -17.04
C TYR A 348 10.42 -6.16 -18.42
N LEU A 349 9.33 -6.54 -19.08
CA LEU A 349 9.01 -6.12 -20.43
C LEU A 349 7.84 -5.15 -20.42
N MET A 350 7.91 -4.12 -21.26
CA MET A 350 6.83 -3.17 -21.50
C MET A 350 6.50 -3.15 -22.98
N ALA A 351 5.28 -2.73 -23.32
CA ALA A 351 4.91 -2.48 -24.70
C ALA A 351 5.82 -1.39 -25.28
N TYR A 352 6.39 -1.65 -26.46
CA TYR A 352 7.06 -0.60 -27.22
C TYR A 352 6.02 0.41 -27.70
N VAL A 353 6.32 1.69 -27.50
CA VAL A 353 5.51 2.81 -27.96
C VAL A 353 6.24 3.42 -29.14
N GLU A 354 5.72 3.20 -30.34
CA GLU A 354 6.23 3.85 -31.55
C GLU A 354 5.81 5.33 -31.53
N GLY A 355 6.79 6.22 -31.41
CA GLY A 355 6.53 7.63 -31.17
C GLY A 355 7.79 8.40 -30.80
N MET A 356 7.62 9.50 -30.07
CA MET A 356 8.70 10.35 -29.61
C MET A 356 8.40 10.91 -28.22
N THR A 357 9.42 11.43 -27.53
CA THR A 357 9.23 12.11 -26.24
C THR A 357 8.43 13.40 -26.41
N LEU A 358 7.83 13.89 -25.33
CA LEU A 358 7.11 15.17 -25.33
C LEU A 358 8.05 16.33 -25.68
N THR A 359 9.32 16.24 -25.27
CA THR A 359 10.40 17.16 -25.65
C THR A 359 10.57 17.24 -27.16
N GLU A 360 10.78 16.09 -27.82
CA GLU A 360 10.93 16.00 -29.27
C GLU A 360 9.65 16.41 -30.00
N TRP A 361 8.49 16.01 -29.47
CA TRP A 361 7.21 16.39 -30.05
C TRP A 361 7.01 17.90 -30.06
N ALA A 362 7.31 18.59 -28.95
CA ALA A 362 7.18 20.03 -28.84
C ALA A 362 8.14 20.77 -29.79
N GLN A 363 9.36 20.24 -29.99
CA GLN A 363 10.34 20.77 -30.94
C GLN A 363 9.90 20.59 -32.40
N ARG A 364 9.30 19.44 -32.75
CA ARG A 364 8.81 19.17 -34.10
C ARG A 364 7.48 19.85 -34.42
N HIS A 365 6.69 20.22 -33.41
CA HIS A 365 5.39 20.86 -33.56
C HIS A 365 5.33 22.23 -32.86
N PRO A 366 6.20 23.20 -33.22
CA PRO A 366 6.21 24.52 -32.58
C PRO A 366 4.87 25.26 -32.80
N GLN A 367 4.21 25.01 -33.92
CA GLN A 367 2.93 25.63 -34.30
C GLN A 367 1.69 24.87 -33.79
N ALA A 368 1.86 23.86 -32.92
CA ALA A 368 0.72 23.16 -32.33
C ALA A 368 -0.16 24.13 -31.55
N SER A 369 -1.47 24.07 -31.81
CA SER A 369 -2.47 24.93 -31.19
C SER A 369 -2.53 24.73 -29.66
N LEU A 370 -2.98 25.77 -28.94
CA LEU A 370 -3.23 25.69 -27.50
C LEU A 370 -4.15 24.50 -27.15
N ALA A 371 -5.17 24.22 -27.96
CA ALA A 371 -6.09 23.11 -27.75
C ALA A 371 -5.38 21.74 -27.80
N GLN A 372 -4.48 21.52 -28.76
CA GLN A 372 -3.72 20.27 -28.86
C GLN A 372 -2.79 20.07 -27.66
N ARG A 373 -2.09 21.13 -27.25
CA ARG A 373 -1.18 21.09 -26.09
C ARG A 373 -1.96 20.83 -24.79
N LEU A 374 -3.14 21.42 -24.64
CA LEU A 374 -4.04 21.16 -23.52
C LEU A 374 -4.59 19.73 -23.53
N ASP A 375 -4.90 19.15 -24.70
CA ASP A 375 -5.33 17.76 -24.78
C ASP A 375 -4.24 16.80 -24.27
N ILE A 376 -2.98 17.01 -24.67
CA ILE A 376 -1.81 16.28 -24.14
C ILE A 376 -1.74 16.41 -22.60
N ALA A 377 -1.86 17.63 -22.07
CA ALA A 377 -1.85 17.85 -20.62
C ALA A 377 -3.01 17.13 -19.91
N MET A 378 -4.19 17.05 -20.53
CA MET A 378 -5.34 16.32 -20.01
C MET A 378 -5.14 14.81 -20.03
N GLN A 379 -4.54 14.25 -21.08
CA GLN A 379 -4.19 12.84 -21.16
C GLN A 379 -3.13 12.47 -20.10
N LEU A 380 -2.10 13.30 -19.94
CA LEU A 380 -1.09 13.15 -18.88
C LEU A 380 -1.74 13.22 -17.49
N GLY A 381 -2.67 14.15 -17.30
CA GLY A 381 -3.49 14.24 -16.08
C GLY A 381 -4.19 12.93 -15.73
N LYS A 382 -4.81 12.27 -16.72
CA LYS A 382 -5.46 10.96 -16.55
C LYS A 382 -4.44 9.88 -16.16
N ALA A 383 -3.23 9.89 -16.72
CA ALA A 383 -2.16 8.97 -16.34
C ALA A 383 -1.80 9.10 -14.85
N VAL A 384 -1.53 10.32 -14.39
CA VAL A 384 -1.19 10.60 -12.99
C VAL A 384 -2.35 10.24 -12.05
N GLN A 385 -3.59 10.52 -12.46
CA GLN A 385 -4.77 10.19 -11.68
C GLN A 385 -4.97 8.67 -11.54
N ALA A 386 -4.64 7.89 -12.57
CA ALA A 386 -4.67 6.43 -12.53
C ALA A 386 -3.65 5.84 -11.55
N LEU A 387 -2.48 6.46 -11.41
CA LEU A 387 -1.49 6.13 -10.38
C LEU A 387 -2.00 6.46 -8.98
N HIS A 388 -2.51 7.68 -8.80
CA HIS A 388 -3.01 8.17 -7.51
C HIS A 388 -4.20 7.37 -6.98
N HIS A 389 -5.02 6.77 -7.85
CA HIS A 389 -6.12 5.89 -7.46
C HIS A 389 -5.64 4.58 -6.84
N ARG A 390 -4.42 4.15 -7.18
CA ARG A 390 -3.73 2.99 -6.57
C ARG A 390 -2.75 3.39 -5.47
N GLU A 391 -2.88 4.63 -4.97
CA GLU A 391 -2.02 5.16 -3.91
C GLU A 391 -0.52 5.15 -4.27
N VAL A 392 -0.22 5.24 -5.57
CA VAL A 392 1.14 5.35 -6.11
C VAL A 392 1.43 6.81 -6.47
N LEU A 393 2.61 7.29 -6.09
CA LEU A 393 3.17 8.57 -6.53
C LEU A 393 4.20 8.32 -7.65
N HIS A 394 4.20 9.15 -8.69
CA HIS A 394 5.15 9.02 -9.81
C HIS A 394 6.50 9.66 -9.51
N GLN A 395 6.50 10.87 -8.95
CA GLN A 395 7.64 11.66 -8.49
C GLN A 395 8.62 12.17 -9.56
N ARG A 396 8.56 11.61 -10.77
CA ARG A 396 9.43 11.99 -11.90
C ARG A 396 8.65 12.35 -13.17
N ILE A 397 7.67 13.24 -13.04
CA ILE A 397 6.86 13.71 -14.18
C ILE A 397 7.61 14.89 -14.83
N HIS A 398 8.13 14.68 -16.04
CA HIS A 398 8.76 15.69 -16.88
C HIS A 398 8.68 15.28 -18.36
N PRO A 399 8.92 16.20 -19.32
CA PRO A 399 8.75 15.95 -20.75
C PRO A 399 9.45 14.70 -21.31
N ASP A 400 10.68 14.40 -20.91
CA ASP A 400 11.43 13.25 -21.47
C ASP A 400 10.88 11.89 -21.03
N ASN A 401 10.10 11.85 -19.96
CA ASN A 401 9.46 10.63 -19.46
C ASN A 401 8.05 10.42 -20.04
N ILE A 402 7.62 11.28 -20.96
CA ILE A 402 6.30 11.24 -21.56
C ILE A 402 6.46 10.96 -23.05
N LEU A 403 5.90 9.86 -23.54
CA LEU A 403 5.89 9.53 -24.96
C LEU A 403 4.57 9.97 -25.59
N ILE A 404 4.65 10.43 -26.83
CA ILE A 404 3.50 10.64 -27.72
C ILE A 404 3.64 9.65 -28.86
N ASP A 405 2.67 8.75 -28.98
CA ASP A 405 2.65 7.78 -30.07
C ASP A 405 2.23 8.40 -31.41
N ILE A 406 2.32 7.62 -32.49
CA ILE A 406 1.94 8.05 -33.85
C ILE A 406 0.46 8.49 -33.98
N HIS A 407 -0.39 8.14 -33.03
CA HIS A 407 -1.80 8.51 -32.99
C HIS A 407 -2.09 9.73 -32.08
N GLY A 408 -1.05 10.33 -31.49
CA GLY A 408 -1.18 11.46 -30.57
C GLY A 408 -1.60 11.06 -29.15
N GLN A 409 -1.51 9.78 -28.80
CA GLN A 409 -1.80 9.29 -27.46
C GLN A 409 -0.58 9.46 -26.55
N VAL A 410 -0.82 10.03 -25.37
CA VAL A 410 0.18 10.20 -24.33
C VAL A 410 0.38 8.90 -23.57
N VAL A 411 1.63 8.48 -23.41
CA VAL A 411 2.01 7.35 -22.55
C VAL A 411 3.05 7.82 -21.56
N LEU A 412 2.70 7.82 -20.27
CA LEU A 412 3.63 8.09 -19.19
C LEU A 412 4.54 6.88 -18.98
N THR A 413 5.85 7.15 -19.00
CA THR A 413 6.91 6.16 -18.87
C THR A 413 7.86 6.52 -17.72
N ASP A 414 8.80 5.61 -17.43
CA ASP A 414 9.79 5.70 -16.36
C ASP A 414 9.28 5.92 -14.93
N PHE A 415 9.10 4.80 -14.23
CA PHE A 415 8.66 4.75 -12.84
C PHE A 415 9.82 4.73 -11.86
N SER A 416 11.03 5.12 -12.27
CA SER A 416 12.25 4.99 -11.46
C SER A 416 12.24 5.71 -10.12
N ALA A 417 11.34 6.65 -9.87
CA ALA A 417 11.18 7.32 -8.58
C ALA A 417 9.82 7.00 -7.92
N CYS A 418 9.06 6.03 -8.45
CA CYS A 418 7.71 5.77 -7.96
C CYS A 418 7.70 5.24 -6.53
N HIS A 419 6.66 5.56 -5.76
CA HIS A 419 6.54 5.08 -4.39
C HIS A 419 5.08 4.80 -4.01
N MET A 420 4.86 3.75 -3.21
CA MET A 420 3.56 3.49 -2.58
C MET A 420 3.38 4.39 -1.36
N ARG A 421 2.22 5.02 -1.23
CA ARG A 421 1.94 5.92 -0.12
C ARG A 421 1.59 5.13 1.15
N ASP A 422 2.56 4.94 2.04
CA ASP A 422 2.35 4.45 3.41
C ASP A 422 2.39 5.58 4.45
N LEU A 423 1.75 5.35 5.61
CA LEU A 423 1.68 6.32 6.71
C LEU A 423 3.07 6.69 7.29
N ASP A 424 4.07 5.81 7.16
CA ASP A 424 5.47 6.05 7.56
C ASP A 424 6.41 6.37 6.37
N GLY A 425 5.88 6.42 5.13
CA GLY A 425 6.64 6.39 3.86
C GLY A 425 7.18 7.72 3.34
N HIS A 426 6.85 8.85 3.98
CA HIS A 426 7.21 10.17 3.47
C HIS A 426 8.73 10.41 3.39
N ARG A 427 9.52 9.87 4.34
CA ARG A 427 11.00 10.02 4.30
C ARG A 427 11.64 9.20 3.18
N ARG A 428 11.29 7.91 3.06
CA ARG A 428 11.84 7.00 2.04
C ARG A 428 11.48 7.43 0.62
N SER A 429 10.25 7.88 0.41
CA SER A 429 9.81 8.48 -0.85
C SER A 429 10.72 9.63 -1.32
N ARG A 430 11.06 10.55 -0.41
CA ARG A 430 11.87 11.73 -0.75
C ARG A 430 13.31 11.37 -1.04
N GLU A 431 13.89 10.54 -0.20
CA GLU A 431 15.28 10.12 -0.34
C GLU A 431 15.50 9.43 -1.69
N LEU A 432 14.56 8.58 -2.10
CA LEU A 432 14.56 7.92 -3.39
C LEU A 432 14.46 8.90 -4.57
N ALA A 433 13.54 9.87 -4.52
CA ALA A 433 13.41 10.89 -5.56
C ALA A 433 14.70 11.72 -5.71
N ARG A 434 15.35 12.09 -4.59
CA ARG A 434 16.65 12.77 -4.61
C ARG A 434 17.76 11.90 -5.17
N GLN A 435 17.83 10.63 -4.78
CA GLN A 435 18.83 9.68 -5.29
C GLN A 435 18.68 9.41 -6.79
N THR A 436 17.45 9.53 -7.31
CA THR A 436 17.13 9.33 -8.74
C THR A 436 17.35 10.60 -9.56
N GLY A 437 17.47 11.75 -8.90
CA GLY A 437 17.68 13.07 -9.49
C GLY A 437 16.38 13.87 -9.58
N LEU A 438 16.43 15.11 -9.10
CA LEU A 438 15.37 16.10 -9.30
C LEU A 438 15.50 16.71 -10.69
N SER A 439 14.37 17.12 -11.24
CA SER A 439 14.27 17.87 -12.51
C SER A 439 13.78 19.28 -12.24
N GLU A 440 13.89 20.16 -13.23
CA GLU A 440 13.30 21.51 -13.18
C GLU A 440 11.77 21.54 -13.04
N HIS A 441 11.11 20.41 -13.31
CA HIS A 441 9.68 20.23 -13.08
C HIS A 441 9.33 19.69 -11.69
N SER A 442 10.33 19.27 -10.89
CA SER A 442 10.10 18.70 -9.57
C SER A 442 9.52 19.74 -8.61
N ALA A 443 8.65 19.28 -7.71
CA ALA A 443 8.04 20.16 -6.72
C ALA A 443 9.07 20.68 -5.68
N PRO A 444 8.96 21.95 -5.23
CA PRO A 444 9.90 22.53 -4.25
C PRO A 444 10.10 21.72 -2.98
N GLU A 445 9.04 21.04 -2.49
CA GLU A 445 9.11 20.21 -1.29
C GLU A 445 10.10 19.04 -1.39
N TYR A 446 10.50 18.61 -2.60
CA TYR A 446 11.54 17.61 -2.76
C TYR A 446 12.92 18.15 -2.37
N ALA A 447 13.21 19.43 -2.60
CA ALA A 447 14.48 20.05 -2.26
C ALA A 447 14.55 20.43 -0.76
N LEU A 448 13.42 20.82 -0.16
CA LEU A 448 13.39 21.47 1.17
C LEU A 448 13.10 20.54 2.36
N ASP A 449 13.19 19.22 2.15
CA ASP A 449 12.89 18.20 3.17
C ASP A 449 11.48 18.33 3.77
N ASP A 450 10.52 18.73 2.94
CA ASP A 450 9.10 18.84 3.30
C ASP A 450 8.31 17.56 2.96
N SER A 451 7.05 17.46 3.41
CA SER A 451 6.22 16.28 3.14
C SER A 451 5.79 16.16 1.66
N VAL A 452 6.20 15.07 1.01
CA VAL A 452 5.83 14.75 -0.38
C VAL A 452 4.51 13.98 -0.45
N GLY A 453 3.72 14.23 -1.50
CA GLY A 453 2.49 13.48 -1.75
C GLY A 453 1.84 13.79 -3.10
N ARG A 454 0.53 13.54 -3.23
CA ARG A 454 -0.23 13.75 -4.49
C ARG A 454 -0.10 15.16 -5.06
N ARG A 455 0.07 16.17 -4.20
CA ARG A 455 0.25 17.57 -4.61
C ARG A 455 1.64 17.88 -5.18
N SER A 456 2.62 17.00 -4.97
CA SER A 456 3.96 17.08 -5.55
C SER A 456 3.94 16.62 -7.00
N ASP A 457 3.25 15.50 -7.29
CA ASP A 457 2.95 15.09 -8.67
C ASP A 457 2.05 16.11 -9.39
N GLN A 458 1.11 16.73 -8.67
CA GLN A 458 0.27 17.81 -9.22
C GLN A 458 1.09 19.01 -9.67
N TYR A 459 2.09 19.42 -8.86
CA TYR A 459 3.01 20.49 -9.25
C TYR A 459 3.81 20.08 -10.50
N SER A 460 4.33 18.86 -10.52
CA SER A 460 5.17 18.38 -11.64
C SER A 460 4.39 18.30 -12.95
N LEU A 461 3.12 17.84 -12.87
CA LEU A 461 2.16 17.91 -13.98
C LEU A 461 1.92 19.35 -14.44
N ALA A 462 1.69 20.27 -13.50
CA ALA A 462 1.41 21.67 -13.82
C ALA A 462 2.65 22.37 -14.41
N SER A 463 3.86 22.04 -13.95
CA SER A 463 5.12 22.58 -14.48
C SER A 463 5.38 22.07 -15.89
N THR A 464 5.19 20.76 -16.11
CA THR A 464 5.26 20.15 -17.45
C THR A 464 4.21 20.77 -18.39
N THR A 465 3.00 21.02 -17.89
CA THR A 465 1.94 21.68 -18.67
C THR A 465 2.32 23.12 -19.00
N TYR A 466 2.79 23.90 -18.02
CA TYR A 466 3.25 25.27 -18.23
C TYR A 466 4.31 25.31 -19.33
N TRP A 467 5.36 24.50 -19.21
CA TRP A 467 6.42 24.39 -20.21
C TRP A 467 5.88 23.98 -21.58
N LEU A 468 4.95 23.02 -21.65
CA LEU A 468 4.34 22.62 -22.92
C LEU A 468 3.56 23.77 -23.57
N LEU A 469 2.95 24.66 -22.78
CA LEU A 469 2.17 25.79 -23.30
C LEU A 469 3.01 27.02 -23.68
N THR A 470 4.18 27.20 -23.05
CA THR A 470 4.97 28.43 -23.13
C THR A 470 6.37 28.25 -23.71
N GLY A 471 6.92 27.03 -23.65
CA GLY A 471 8.34 26.74 -23.90
C GLY A 471 9.28 27.13 -22.76
N GLU A 472 8.75 27.66 -21.65
CA GLU A 472 9.49 28.29 -20.57
C GLU A 472 9.17 27.64 -19.22
N LEU A 473 9.98 27.90 -18.18
CA LEU A 473 9.68 27.50 -16.81
C LEU A 473 8.90 28.59 -16.05
N PRO A 474 8.05 28.19 -15.07
CA PRO A 474 7.21 29.13 -14.33
C PRO A 474 7.99 30.04 -13.36
N TYR A 475 9.24 29.69 -13.05
CA TYR A 475 10.12 30.41 -12.14
C TYR A 475 11.52 30.53 -12.76
N GLU A 476 12.23 31.63 -12.50
CA GLU A 476 13.62 31.80 -12.94
C GLU A 476 14.58 30.90 -12.15
N LEU A 477 14.38 30.82 -10.83
CA LEU A 477 15.06 29.85 -9.99
C LEU A 477 14.32 28.52 -10.07
N SER A 478 14.97 27.53 -10.66
CA SER A 478 14.39 26.20 -10.79
C SER A 478 14.27 25.50 -9.42
N PRO A 479 13.14 24.83 -9.11
CA PRO A 479 12.91 24.20 -7.81
C PRO A 479 13.95 23.16 -7.37
N ASP A 480 14.62 22.47 -8.30
CA ASP A 480 15.69 21.52 -8.01
C ASP A 480 16.97 22.18 -7.47
N ARG A 481 17.10 23.52 -7.62
CA ARG A 481 18.25 24.31 -7.16
C ARG A 481 18.03 24.97 -5.80
N LEU A 482 16.86 24.81 -5.19
CA LEU A 482 16.54 25.38 -3.88
C LEU A 482 17.43 24.74 -2.80
N ARG A 483 17.96 25.58 -1.90
CA ARG A 483 18.83 25.15 -0.79
C ARG A 483 18.18 25.40 0.57
N SER A 484 17.25 26.35 0.66
CA SER A 484 16.60 26.76 1.90
C SER A 484 15.16 27.22 1.69
N HIS A 485 14.34 27.20 2.74
CA HIS A 485 12.96 27.71 2.67
C HIS A 485 12.89 29.21 2.31
N THR A 486 13.93 29.98 2.63
CA THR A 486 14.07 31.39 2.21
C THR A 486 14.11 31.56 0.70
N ASP A 487 14.58 30.56 -0.05
CA ASP A 487 14.61 30.60 -1.52
C ASP A 487 13.19 30.53 -2.13
N LEU A 488 12.20 30.01 -1.37
CA LEU A 488 10.80 29.99 -1.82
C LEU A 488 10.20 31.38 -1.98
N GLU A 489 10.63 32.35 -1.18
CA GLU A 489 10.14 33.74 -1.25
C GLU A 489 10.61 34.43 -2.54
N GLN A 490 11.69 33.93 -3.15
CA GLN A 490 12.23 34.43 -4.41
C GLN A 490 11.50 33.84 -5.64
N LEU A 491 10.67 32.81 -5.45
CA LEU A 491 9.90 32.18 -6.53
C LEU A 491 8.71 33.05 -6.96
N SER A 492 9.00 34.01 -7.84
CA SER A 492 7.99 34.84 -8.49
C SER A 492 7.44 34.12 -9.73
N TYR A 493 6.13 33.84 -9.72
CA TYR A 493 5.47 33.18 -10.85
C TYR A 493 5.47 34.09 -12.09
N ARG A 494 6.08 33.61 -13.17
CA ARG A 494 6.05 34.27 -14.48
C ARG A 494 4.73 33.95 -15.16
N SER A 495 3.91 34.96 -15.46
CA SER A 495 2.63 34.73 -16.14
C SER A 495 2.84 34.05 -17.49
N ALA A 496 2.15 32.94 -17.73
CA ALA A 496 2.24 32.18 -18.97
C ALA A 496 1.83 33.02 -20.19
N ARG A 497 0.99 34.04 -19.97
CA ARG A 497 0.52 34.99 -20.97
C ARG A 497 1.61 35.88 -21.55
N LEU A 498 2.75 36.01 -20.83
CA LEU A 498 3.91 36.74 -21.33
C LEU A 498 4.58 36.00 -22.49
N PHE A 499 4.51 34.67 -22.49
CA PHE A 499 5.15 33.81 -23.49
C PHE A 499 4.18 33.31 -24.54
N ASN A 500 2.92 33.09 -24.17
CA ASN A 500 1.86 32.67 -25.08
C ASN A 500 0.59 33.51 -24.85
N PRO A 501 0.34 34.53 -25.70
CA PRO A 501 -0.83 35.41 -25.58
C PRO A 501 -2.19 34.72 -25.78
N GLU A 502 -2.24 33.52 -26.39
CA GLU A 502 -3.49 32.74 -26.54
C GLU A 502 -4.00 32.21 -25.19
N ILE A 503 -3.14 32.16 -24.17
CA ILE A 503 -3.51 31.73 -22.82
C ILE A 503 -4.46 32.74 -22.19
N SER A 504 -5.65 32.27 -21.81
CA SER A 504 -6.63 33.07 -21.10
C SER A 504 -6.15 33.44 -19.69
N ALA A 505 -6.68 34.54 -19.14
CA ALA A 505 -6.40 34.90 -17.74
C ALA A 505 -6.80 33.80 -16.74
N GLN A 506 -7.87 33.06 -17.04
CA GLN A 506 -8.36 31.97 -16.20
C GLN A 506 -7.43 30.74 -16.24
N LEU A 507 -6.85 30.44 -17.40
CA LEU A 507 -5.87 29.37 -17.55
C LEU A 507 -4.58 29.72 -16.80
N ASP A 508 -4.10 30.96 -16.95
CA ASP A 508 -2.91 31.43 -16.23
C ASP A 508 -3.13 31.44 -14.70
N ASP A 509 -4.30 31.85 -14.23
CA ASP A 509 -4.66 31.78 -12.80
C ASP A 509 -4.70 30.32 -12.29
N THR A 510 -5.15 29.39 -13.13
CA THR A 510 -5.17 27.96 -12.82
C THR A 510 -3.74 27.42 -12.69
N LEU A 511 -2.86 27.73 -13.66
CA LEU A 511 -1.45 27.34 -13.61
C LEU A 511 -0.75 27.94 -12.40
N ARG A 512 -0.94 29.24 -12.13
CA ARG A 512 -0.38 29.93 -10.97
C ARG A 512 -0.75 29.26 -9.65
N ARG A 513 -2.02 28.87 -9.48
CA ARG A 513 -2.47 28.15 -8.28
C ARG A 513 -1.88 26.75 -8.20
N ALA A 514 -1.80 26.03 -9.31
CA ALA A 514 -1.26 24.67 -9.34
C ALA A 514 0.25 24.62 -9.06
N LEU A 515 0.95 25.68 -9.45
CA LEU A 515 2.39 25.86 -9.31
C LEU A 515 2.78 26.61 -8.03
N ASP A 516 1.84 26.95 -7.15
CA ASP A 516 2.14 27.67 -5.92
C ASP A 516 3.26 26.96 -5.13
N PRO A 517 4.35 27.65 -4.74
CA PRO A 517 5.43 27.03 -3.98
C PRO A 517 4.93 26.39 -2.69
N GLN A 518 3.92 26.98 -2.04
CA GLN A 518 3.27 26.41 -0.87
C GLN A 518 2.27 25.32 -1.28
N ARG A 519 2.64 24.07 -1.00
CA ARG A 519 1.81 22.87 -1.23
C ARG A 519 0.36 23.01 -0.76
N SER A 520 0.12 23.69 0.37
CA SER A 520 -1.20 23.87 0.98
C SER A 520 -2.14 24.71 0.11
N LEU A 521 -1.61 25.66 -0.68
CA LEU A 521 -2.36 26.59 -1.52
C LEU A 521 -2.76 26.02 -2.89
N ARG A 522 -2.10 24.93 -3.32
CA ARG A 522 -2.42 24.20 -4.54
C ARG A 522 -3.81 23.53 -4.49
N PHE A 523 -4.23 22.94 -5.61
CA PHE A 523 -5.53 22.26 -5.71
C PHE A 523 -5.58 21.05 -4.76
N ARG A 524 -6.73 20.84 -4.11
CA ARG A 524 -6.85 19.76 -3.12
C ARG A 524 -6.81 18.38 -3.78
N ARG A 525 -7.40 18.26 -4.98
CA ARG A 525 -7.52 17.02 -5.74
C ARG A 525 -7.04 17.23 -7.18
N MET A 526 -6.43 16.20 -7.77
CA MET A 526 -6.01 16.22 -9.18
C MET A 526 -7.20 16.49 -10.12
N SER A 527 -8.36 15.92 -9.83
CA SER A 527 -9.60 16.16 -10.59
C SER A 527 -10.03 17.63 -10.63
N GLU A 528 -9.75 18.41 -9.57
CA GLU A 528 -10.06 19.85 -9.52
C GLU A 528 -9.16 20.62 -10.49
N LEU A 529 -7.86 20.28 -10.54
CA LEU A 529 -6.91 20.85 -11.49
C LEU A 529 -7.33 20.52 -12.93
N LEU A 530 -7.58 19.25 -13.25
CA LEU A 530 -7.95 18.83 -14.60
C LEU A 530 -9.26 19.46 -15.06
N TYR A 531 -10.23 19.60 -14.16
CA TYR A 531 -11.47 20.31 -14.45
C TYR A 531 -11.21 21.79 -14.81
N SER A 532 -10.37 22.47 -14.03
CA SER A 532 -10.00 23.88 -14.26
C SER A 532 -9.15 24.09 -15.51
N LEU A 533 -8.30 23.12 -15.89
CA LEU A 533 -7.56 23.14 -17.16
C LEU A 533 -8.49 22.99 -18.36
N ARG A 534 -9.53 22.16 -18.25
CA ARG A 534 -10.47 21.90 -19.35
C ARG A 534 -11.50 23.01 -19.56
N HIS A 535 -12.08 23.54 -18.47
CA HIS A 535 -13.17 24.51 -18.56
C HIS A 535 -12.64 25.94 -18.40
N GLN A 536 -12.39 26.57 -19.56
CA GLN A 536 -11.91 27.95 -19.67
C GLN A 536 -13.02 28.99 -19.79
N GLU A 537 -14.29 28.56 -19.84
CA GLU A 537 -15.42 29.45 -20.06
C GLU A 537 -16.00 30.03 -18.76
N GLY A 538 -16.20 31.36 -18.74
CA GLY A 538 -17.38 31.92 -18.11
C GLY A 538 -17.35 32.28 -16.63
N ARG A 539 -16.19 32.58 -16.03
CA ARG A 539 -16.18 33.48 -14.84
C ARG A 539 -15.77 34.89 -15.21
N GLY A 540 -16.52 35.45 -16.17
CA GLY A 540 -16.67 36.90 -16.39
C GLY A 540 -17.41 37.58 -15.23
N ARG A 541 -16.94 37.39 -14.00
CA ARG A 541 -17.13 38.35 -12.92
C ARG A 541 -15.77 38.47 -12.26
N PRO A 542 -15.17 39.68 -12.20
CA PRO A 542 -14.01 39.86 -11.33
C PRO A 542 -14.46 39.36 -9.96
N ARG A 543 -13.73 38.39 -9.40
CA ARG A 543 -13.80 38.18 -7.96
C ARG A 543 -13.44 39.54 -7.39
N ARG A 544 -14.46 40.33 -7.02
CA ARG A 544 -14.30 41.42 -6.06
C ARG A 544 -13.41 40.83 -4.99
N ARG A 545 -12.23 41.41 -4.80
CA ARG A 545 -11.40 41.14 -3.63
C ARG A 545 -12.36 41.16 -2.45
N ASP A 546 -12.67 39.99 -1.91
CA ASP A 546 -13.59 39.87 -0.80
C ASP A 546 -12.86 40.54 0.38
N PRO A 547 -13.32 41.69 0.90
CA PRO A 547 -12.63 42.41 1.97
C PRO A 547 -12.47 41.53 3.22
N ARG A 548 -13.22 40.43 3.29
CA ARG A 548 -13.23 39.45 4.36
C ARG A 548 -12.00 38.52 4.39
N ARG A 549 -11.12 38.53 3.37
CA ARG A 549 -9.86 37.76 3.40
C ARG A 549 -8.69 38.49 4.08
N LEU A 550 -8.73 39.82 4.19
CA LEU A 550 -7.75 40.59 4.98
C LEU A 550 -7.91 40.37 6.49
N LEU A 551 -9.05 39.81 6.92
CA LEU A 551 -9.38 39.55 8.33
C LEU A 551 -9.07 38.11 8.78
N ARG A 552 -8.34 37.33 7.98
CA ARG A 552 -7.96 35.94 8.32
C ARG A 552 -6.47 35.68 8.33
N GLU A 553 -5.69 36.72 8.61
CA GLU A 553 -4.38 36.54 9.22
C GLU A 553 -4.55 36.70 10.73
N PRO A 554 -4.34 35.66 11.54
CA PRO A 554 -4.46 35.78 13.00
C PRO A 554 -3.53 36.87 13.56
N ALA A 555 -2.43 37.19 12.87
CA ALA A 555 -1.53 38.30 13.19
C ALA A 555 -2.23 39.68 13.22
N ASN A 556 -3.08 40.00 12.24
CA ASN A 556 -3.73 41.32 12.16
C ASN A 556 -4.82 41.47 13.23
N PHE A 557 -5.49 40.37 13.60
CA PHE A 557 -6.42 40.35 14.73
C PHE A 557 -5.70 40.62 16.05
N TRP A 558 -4.58 39.93 16.31
CA TRP A 558 -3.79 40.12 17.53
C TRP A 558 -3.10 41.49 17.58
N GLN A 559 -2.67 42.05 16.44
CA GLN A 559 -2.16 43.42 16.36
C GLN A 559 -3.25 44.45 16.66
N GLY A 560 -4.48 44.24 16.21
CA GLY A 560 -5.62 45.09 16.54
C GLY A 560 -5.97 45.05 18.03
N VAL A 561 -6.00 43.85 18.63
CA VAL A 561 -6.22 43.67 20.07
C VAL A 561 -5.10 44.33 20.88
N ALA A 562 -3.84 44.15 20.49
CA ALA A 562 -2.71 44.79 21.14
C ALA A 562 -2.76 46.33 21.02
N GLY A 563 -3.15 46.85 19.86
CA GLY A 563 -3.35 48.29 19.66
C GLY A 563 -4.44 48.87 20.55
N ILE A 564 -5.59 48.18 20.67
CA ILE A 564 -6.69 48.61 21.54
C ILE A 564 -6.28 48.56 23.02
N LEU A 565 -5.58 47.51 23.45
CA LEU A 565 -5.07 47.40 24.81
C LEU A 565 -4.04 48.49 25.14
N LEU A 566 -3.16 48.82 24.20
CA LEU A 566 -2.21 49.93 24.34
C LEU A 566 -2.95 51.28 24.47
N LEU A 567 -4.00 51.50 23.67
CA LEU A 567 -4.77 52.73 23.70
C LEU A 567 -5.54 52.88 25.02
N LEU A 568 -6.12 51.79 25.53
CA LEU A 568 -6.76 51.75 26.85
C LEU A 568 -5.75 51.98 27.98
N LEU A 569 -4.54 51.43 27.87
CA LEU A 569 -3.46 51.67 28.83
C LEU A 569 -3.05 53.14 28.87
N VAL A 570 -2.86 53.76 27.69
CA VAL A 570 -2.52 55.18 27.56
C VAL A 570 -3.65 56.06 28.10
N LEU A 571 -4.92 55.75 27.79
CA LEU A 571 -6.06 56.47 28.36
C LEU A 571 -6.13 56.33 29.88
N SER A 572 -5.88 55.14 30.41
CA SER A 572 -5.83 54.90 31.86
C SER A 572 -4.72 55.69 32.56
N TRP A 573 -3.65 56.01 31.85
CA TRP A 573 -2.55 56.82 32.37
C TRP A 573 -2.81 58.32 32.29
N LEU A 574 -3.61 58.76 31.30
CA LEU A 574 -4.06 60.15 31.15
C LEU A 574 -5.25 60.53 32.06
N LEU A 575 -6.00 59.52 32.53
CA LEU A 575 -7.14 59.67 33.45
C LEU A 575 -6.75 59.48 34.94
N ARG A 576 -5.46 59.25 35.22
CA ARG A 576 -4.84 59.33 36.54
C ARG A 576 -3.99 60.58 36.62
#